data_AF-A0A0P9RXQ4-F1
#
_entry.id   AF-A0A0P9RXQ4-F1
#
_cell.length_a   1.000
_cell.length_b   1.000
_cell.length_c   1.000
_cell.angle_alpha   90.00
_cell.angle_beta   90.00
_cell.angle_gamma   90.00
#
_symmetry.space_group_name_H-M   'P 1'
#
loop_
_entity.id
_entity.type
_entity.pdbx_description
1 polymer ?
#
loop_
_entity_poly.entity_id
_entity_poly.type
_entity_poly.pdbx_seq_one_letter_code
_entity_poly.pdbx_strand_id
1 'polypeptide(L)'
;MQTKEYYQTIRGLHTALGDLAYSLAVFGDTLTKREKYKSPDLTGIEAVHYYLIQKYSWTPSQVRGMSFEDIRFVLTEEMNGYVMPREALE
;
A
#
# COMPACT_ATOMS: atom_id res chain seq x y z
N MET A 1 32.56 -13.19 4.21
CA MET A 1 32.67 -12.10 3.21
C MET A 1 31.35 -12.09 2.44
N GLN A 2 30.70 -10.94 2.26
CA GLN A 2 29.42 -10.87 1.54
C GLN A 2 29.66 -11.07 0.03
N THR A 3 28.85 -11.94 -0.61
CA THR A 3 29.01 -12.31 -2.03
C THR A 3 28.17 -11.41 -2.94
N LYS A 4 28.49 -11.38 -4.24
CA LYS A 4 27.66 -10.68 -5.24
C LYS A 4 26.20 -11.17 -5.23
N GLU A 5 26.01 -12.48 -5.10
CA GLU A 5 24.69 -13.12 -5.03
C GLU A 5 23.87 -12.60 -3.84
N TYR A 6 24.48 -12.49 -2.65
CA TYR A 6 23.83 -11.93 -1.46
C TYR A 6 23.24 -10.54 -1.72
N TYR A 7 24.02 -9.64 -2.33
CA TYR A 7 23.54 -8.30 -2.64
C TYR A 7 22.46 -8.28 -3.73
N GLN A 8 22.52 -9.19 -4.70
CA GLN A 8 21.46 -9.33 -5.71
C GLN A 8 20.14 -9.77 -5.08
N THR A 9 20.17 -10.73 -4.15
CA THR A 9 18.98 -11.17 -3.42
C THR A 9 18.37 -10.05 -2.60
N ILE A 10 19.18 -9.33 -1.82
CA ILE A 10 18.69 -8.22 -0.99
C ILE A 10 18.13 -7.09 -1.86
N ARG A 11 18.77 -6.78 -2.98
CA ARG A 11 18.25 -5.80 -3.93
C ARG A 11 16.89 -6.22 -4.47
N GLY A 12 16.74 -7.47 -4.90
CA GLY A 12 15.47 -7.99 -5.39
C GLY A 12 14.36 -7.92 -4.34
N LEU A 13 14.67 -8.28 -3.09
CA LEU A 13 13.72 -8.16 -1.97
C LEU A 13 13.27 -6.71 -1.77
N HIS A 14 14.20 -5.75 -1.70
CA HIS A 14 13.84 -4.35 -1.50
C HIS A 14 13.10 -3.74 -2.68
N THR A 15 13.38 -4.17 -3.91
CA THR A 15 12.58 -3.77 -5.08
C THR A 15 11.15 -4.27 -4.94
N ALA A 16 10.94 -5.56 -4.61
CA ALA A 16 9.60 -6.12 -4.44
C ALA A 16 8.81 -5.42 -3.30
N LEU A 17 9.47 -5.07 -2.20
CA LEU A 17 8.87 -4.29 -1.12
C LEU A 17 8.48 -2.87 -1.57
N GLY A 18 9.33 -2.23 -2.38
CA GLY A 18 9.05 -0.93 -2.99
C GLY A 18 7.83 -0.98 -3.92
N ASP A 19 7.76 -2.01 -4.77
CA ASP A 19 6.65 -2.22 -5.69
C ASP A 19 5.34 -2.46 -4.95
N LEU A 20 5.38 -3.24 -3.85
CA LEU A 20 4.22 -3.44 -2.98
C LEU A 20 3.75 -2.12 -2.36
N ALA A 21 4.67 -1.36 -1.76
CA ALA A 21 4.36 -0.07 -1.14
C ALA A 21 3.77 0.92 -2.16
N TYR A 22 4.36 0.99 -3.35
CA TYR A 22 3.86 1.81 -4.45
C TYR A 22 2.45 1.39 -4.87
N SER A 23 2.21 0.09 -5.07
CA SER A 23 0.89 -0.42 -5.46
C SER A 23 -0.21 -0.08 -4.44
N LEU A 24 0.12 -0.11 -3.13
CA LEU A 24 -0.80 0.27 -2.06
C LEU A 24 -1.07 1.78 -2.07
N ALA A 25 -0.06 2.61 -2.34
CA ALA A 25 -0.26 4.05 -2.46
C ALA A 25 -1.20 4.38 -3.63
N VAL A 26 -0.98 3.78 -4.81
CA VAL A 26 -1.85 3.96 -5.99
C VAL A 26 -3.28 3.46 -5.71
N PHE A 27 -3.41 2.36 -4.97
CA PHE A 27 -4.71 1.89 -4.51
C PHE A 27 -5.37 2.88 -3.55
N GLY A 28 -4.61 3.51 -2.66
CA GLY A 28 -5.08 4.57 -1.78
C GLY A 28 -5.70 5.75 -2.53
N ASP A 29 -5.09 6.19 -3.63
CA ASP A 29 -5.70 7.24 -4.48
C ASP A 29 -7.03 6.79 -5.11
N THR A 30 -7.16 5.49 -5.37
CA THR A 30 -8.43 4.89 -5.82
C THR A 30 -9.47 4.92 -4.70
N LEU A 31 -9.08 4.60 -3.46
CA LEU A 31 -9.94 4.69 -2.27
C LEU A 31 -10.43 6.12 -2.04
N THR A 32 -9.56 7.12 -2.16
CA THR A 32 -9.91 8.55 -2.03
C THR A 32 -11.05 8.93 -2.95
N LYS A 33 -11.01 8.50 -4.22
CA LYS A 33 -12.07 8.73 -5.19
C LYS A 33 -13.34 7.94 -4.86
N ARG A 34 -13.20 6.66 -4.48
CA ARG A 34 -14.32 5.75 -4.17
C ARG A 34 -15.11 6.21 -2.95
N GLU A 35 -14.41 6.52 -1.87
CA GLU A 35 -14.97 6.92 -0.58
C GLU A 35 -15.28 8.43 -0.50
N LYS A 36 -14.90 9.20 -1.54
CA LYS A 36 -15.15 10.64 -1.66
C LYS A 36 -14.55 11.45 -0.51
N TYR A 37 -13.29 11.15 -0.15
CA TYR A 37 -12.59 11.92 0.87
C TYR A 37 -12.45 13.37 0.44
N LYS A 38 -12.70 14.29 1.37
CA LYS A 38 -12.67 15.74 1.11
C LYS A 38 -11.31 16.37 1.36
N SER A 39 -10.49 15.72 2.18
CA SER A 39 -9.18 16.24 2.55
C SER A 39 -8.20 15.99 1.39
N PRO A 40 -7.50 17.02 0.89
CA PRO A 40 -6.49 16.85 -0.16
C PRO A 40 -5.28 16.03 0.32
N ASP A 41 -5.08 15.93 1.64
CA ASP A 41 -3.95 15.21 2.23
C ASP A 41 -4.21 13.70 2.38
N LEU A 42 -5.46 13.25 2.16
CA LEU A 42 -5.80 11.83 2.15
C LEU A 42 -5.59 11.26 0.75
N THR A 43 -4.32 11.03 0.41
CA THR A 43 -3.85 10.40 -0.83
C THR A 43 -2.83 9.32 -0.50
N GLY A 44 -2.47 8.49 -1.48
CA GLY A 44 -1.44 7.49 -1.33
C GLY A 44 -1.69 6.54 -0.16
N ILE A 45 -0.63 6.23 0.58
CA ILE A 45 -0.73 5.33 1.74
C ILE A 45 -1.56 5.90 2.90
N GLU A 46 -1.64 7.23 3.06
CA GLU A 46 -2.46 7.83 4.12
C GLU A 46 -3.96 7.60 3.88
N ALA A 47 -4.40 7.58 2.61
CA ALA A 47 -5.76 7.20 2.27
C ALA A 47 -6.09 5.74 2.63
N VAL A 48 -5.12 4.85 2.45
CA VAL A 48 -5.23 3.44 2.89
C VAL A 48 -5.34 3.36 4.41
N HIS A 49 -4.44 4.04 5.14
CA HIS A 49 -4.48 4.04 6.60
C HIS A 49 -5.82 4.58 7.12
N TYR A 50 -6.29 5.69 6.57
CA TYR A 50 -7.58 6.26 6.94
C TYR A 50 -8.75 5.32 6.64
N TYR A 51 -8.74 4.66 5.49
CA TYR A 51 -9.74 3.65 5.14
C TYR A 51 -9.82 2.52 6.18
N LEU A 52 -8.67 1.98 6.57
CA LEU A 52 -8.59 0.90 7.56
C LEU A 52 -9.10 1.35 8.94
N ILE A 53 -8.76 2.57 9.35
CA ILE A 53 -9.28 3.17 10.60
C ILE A 53 -10.82 3.27 10.54
N GLN A 54 -11.38 3.79 9.45
CA GLN A 54 -12.83 3.93 9.30
C GLN A 54 -13.55 2.58 9.24
N LYS A 55 -13.00 1.61 8.49
CA LYS A 55 -13.63 0.31 8.28
C LYS A 55 -13.58 -0.59 9.51
N TYR A 56 -12.43 -0.66 10.18
CA TYR A 56 -12.19 -1.62 11.27
C TYR A 56 -12.14 -0.98 12.65
N SER A 57 -12.26 0.35 12.74
CA SER A 57 -12.14 1.11 14.01
C SER A 57 -10.80 0.87 14.74
N TRP A 58 -9.75 0.52 14.00
CA TRP A 58 -8.40 0.40 14.55
C TRP A 58 -7.80 1.77 14.80
N THR A 59 -6.91 1.84 15.79
CA THR A 59 -6.23 3.09 16.12
C THR A 59 -5.20 3.47 15.05
N PRO A 60 -4.89 4.77 14.87
CA PRO A 60 -3.85 5.19 13.94
C PRO A 60 -2.49 4.53 14.21
N SER A 61 -2.15 4.29 15.49
CA SER A 61 -0.91 3.62 15.86
C SER A 61 -0.86 2.15 15.40
N GLN A 62 -1.99 1.44 15.45
CA GLN A 62 -2.05 0.06 14.98
C GLN A 62 -1.87 0.01 13.47
N VAL A 63 -2.62 0.84 12.74
CA VAL A 63 -2.61 0.83 11.28
C VAL A 63 -1.25 1.29 10.73
N ARG A 64 -0.67 2.35 11.29
CA ARG A 64 0.67 2.84 10.89
C ARG A 64 1.81 1.91 11.31
N GLY A 65 1.55 0.99 12.24
CA GLY A 65 2.51 -0.03 12.67
C GLY A 65 2.47 -1.31 11.84
N MET A 66 1.50 -1.46 10.93
CA MET A 66 1.39 -2.64 10.06
C MET A 66 2.46 -2.63 8.98
N SER A 67 2.94 -3.82 8.63
CA SER A 67 3.76 -4.01 7.43
C SER A 67 2.92 -3.79 6.17
N PHE A 68 3.56 -3.51 5.03
CA PHE A 68 2.84 -3.39 3.76
C PHE A 68 2.19 -4.72 3.36
N GLU A 69 2.81 -5.85 3.71
CA GLU A 69 2.28 -7.19 3.52
C GLU A 69 1.00 -7.42 4.31
N ASP A 70 0.97 -7.02 5.59
CA ASP A 70 -0.23 -7.12 6.42
C ASP A 70 -1.34 -6.22 5.91
N ILE A 71 -1.01 -4.98 5.51
CA ILE A 71 -1.97 -4.06 4.88
C ILE A 71 -2.55 -4.69 3.61
N ARG A 72 -1.68 -5.23 2.74
CA ARG A 72 -2.10 -5.90 1.50
C ARG A 72 -2.99 -7.10 1.77
N PHE A 73 -2.70 -7.87 2.82
CA PHE A 73 -3.47 -9.02 3.26
C PHE A 73 -4.86 -8.60 3.76
N VAL A 74 -4.94 -7.58 4.62
CA VAL A 74 -6.23 -7.07 5.13
C VAL A 74 -7.10 -6.54 3.98
N LEU A 75 -6.49 -5.95 2.95
CA LEU A 75 -7.17 -5.42 1.77
C LEU A 75 -7.39 -6.47 0.65
N THR A 76 -7.26 -7.77 0.93
CA THR A 76 -7.34 -8.81 -0.10
C THR A 76 -8.64 -8.75 -0.89
N GLU A 77 -9.77 -8.55 -0.20
CA GLU A 77 -11.09 -8.48 -0.83
C GLU A 77 -11.29 -7.17 -1.60
N GLU A 78 -10.83 -6.04 -1.05
CA GLU A 78 -10.97 -4.72 -1.66
C GLU A 78 -10.11 -4.54 -2.91
N MET A 79 -8.98 -5.24 -2.95
CA MET A 79 -8.08 -5.28 -4.10
C MET A 79 -8.44 -6.42 -5.07
N ASN A 80 -9.49 -7.20 -4.80
CA ASN A 80 -9.96 -8.22 -5.73
C ASN A 80 -10.49 -7.56 -7.01
N GLY A 81 -9.93 -7.95 -8.16
CA GLY A 81 -10.26 -7.35 -9.46
C GLY A 81 -9.75 -5.91 -9.64
N TYR A 82 -9.00 -5.37 -8.67
CA TYR A 82 -8.35 -4.08 -8.83
C TYR A 82 -7.20 -4.18 -9.83
N VAL A 83 -7.20 -3.25 -10.79
CA VAL A 83 -6.13 -3.07 -11.77
C VAL A 83 -5.60 -1.65 -11.60
N MET A 84 -4.27 -1.52 -11.51
CA MET A 84 -3.66 -0.19 -11.41
C MET A 84 -4.04 0.68 -12.63
N PRO A 85 -4.26 1.98 -12.45
CA PRO A 85 -4.48 2.92 -13.54
C PRO A 85 -3.33 2.87 -14.53
N ARG A 86 -3.63 3.12 -15.81
CA ARG A 86 -2.63 3.06 -16.89
C ARG A 86 -1.50 4.08 -16.67
N GLU A 87 -1.82 5.20 -16.06
CA GLU A 87 -0.86 6.26 -15.71
C GLU A 87 0.13 5.84 -14.62
N ALA A 88 -0.21 4.82 -13.84
CA ALA A 88 0.64 4.27 -12.79
C ALA A 88 1.44 3.04 -13.24
N LEU A 89 1.21 2.55 -14.47
CA LEU A 89 1.98 1.51 -15.13
C LEU A 89 3.06 2.18 -15.98
N GLU A 90 4.33 2.03 -15.59
CA GLU A 90 5.47 2.39 -16.46
C GLU A 90 5.56 1.47 -17.68
#